data_AF-A0A0L0CJG9-F1
#
_entry.id   AF-A0A0L0CJG9-F1
#
_cell.length_a   1.000
_cell.length_b   1.000
_cell.length_c   1.000
_cell.angle_alpha   90.00
_cell.angle_beta   90.00
_cell.angle_gamma   90.00
#
_symmetry.space_group_name_H-M   'P 1'
#
loop_
_entity.id
_entity.type
_entity.pdbx_description
1 polymer ?
#
loop_
_entity_poly.entity_id
_entity_poly.type
_entity_poly.pdbx_seq_one_letter_code
_entity_poly.pdbx_strand_id
1 'polypeptide(L)'
;MKIANHAVLSAFLIALFLFICEAEAHLKYRKSFINPYPRFEAFHDSGDPGEPLFLTPLINDPKVKREDIQAKAKVVGNQYHGVESYAGYLTVDPKFNSNLFFWYFPAEQEASYAPVVLWLQGGPGASSLFGLFTENGPFEFDVHGKLQKRNYTWSKTHNLIFIDNPVGTGFSFTDSDDGYARNEKDVGHNLHEAMQQLYELFEWSDTSDFWITGESYAGKYVPALAYHIHKVQSSVDTRVKIPLKGMAIGNGLSDPIHQLKYGDYLYQLGLIDEHGLKQFHDAEAEGVKCIENHDMDCAFDIFDNLLNGDLVNGSLFTNLTGYNYYYNYLQTKGGDYGKIMGDFLQSSLTRRSIHVGNMTFHDLDTENKVEIFLKRDVMDTVAPWIAELLETYIVCIYNGQLDIIVAYPLTRNYLNHLKFNAAAIYKVAPRQIWKVDDEIAGYAKHAGHLIEIMVRNAGHMAPTDQPKWMFNLIHHLTHYKKVV
;
A
#
# COMPACT_ATOMS: atom_id res chain seq x y z
N MET A 1 44.23 72.20 19.41
CA MET A 1 43.53 71.59 20.56
C MET A 1 42.05 71.56 20.23
N LYS A 2 41.47 70.34 20.12
CA LYS A 2 40.06 69.99 19.86
C LYS A 2 39.40 70.51 18.57
N ILE A 3 39.23 69.63 17.58
CA ILE A 3 38.02 69.58 16.75
C ILE A 3 37.66 68.10 16.50
N ALA A 4 36.39 67.79 16.71
CA ALA A 4 35.74 66.49 16.62
C ALA A 4 35.14 66.24 15.22
N ASN A 5 34.60 65.02 15.08
CA ASN A 5 33.67 64.52 14.07
C ASN A 5 34.29 63.83 12.85
N HIS A 6 34.12 62.51 12.81
CA HIS A 6 34.20 61.70 11.61
C HIS A 6 32.80 61.20 11.26
N ALA A 7 32.36 61.58 10.08
CA ALA A 7 31.17 61.07 9.45
C ALA A 7 31.49 60.79 7.97
N VAL A 8 30.97 59.65 7.53
CA VAL A 8 30.62 59.29 6.15
C VAL A 8 31.74 58.81 5.23
N LEU A 9 31.73 57.49 5.06
CA LEU A 9 32.23 56.72 3.92
C LEU A 9 31.73 57.30 2.59
N SER A 10 32.61 57.35 1.57
CA SER A 10 32.20 57.26 0.17
C SER A 10 33.35 56.80 -0.73
N ALA A 11 32.96 55.96 -1.70
CA ALA A 11 33.56 55.68 -3.01
C ALA A 11 34.75 54.72 -3.10
N PHE A 12 34.59 53.64 -3.88
CA PHE A 12 35.15 53.49 -5.24
C PHE A 12 34.49 52.25 -5.93
N LEU A 13 33.59 52.48 -6.91
CA LEU A 13 33.67 52.15 -8.36
C LEU A 13 33.64 50.65 -8.73
N ILE A 14 32.55 50.10 -9.30
CA ILE A 14 32.11 50.09 -10.74
C ILE A 14 33.11 49.30 -11.61
N ALA A 15 32.80 48.33 -12.47
CA ALA A 15 31.64 47.51 -12.84
C ALA A 15 32.13 46.54 -13.93
N LEU A 16 31.62 45.30 -14.05
CA LEU A 16 31.20 44.69 -15.34
C LEU A 16 30.60 43.28 -15.17
N PHE A 17 29.31 43.17 -15.52
CA PHE A 17 28.64 42.08 -16.24
C PHE A 17 28.41 40.68 -15.61
N LEU A 18 27.15 40.47 -15.21
CA LEU A 18 26.24 39.42 -15.69
C LEU A 18 26.85 38.06 -16.08
N PHE A 19 26.71 37.07 -15.18
CA PHE A 19 26.21 35.74 -15.57
C PHE A 19 25.41 35.13 -14.41
N ILE A 20 24.23 34.65 -14.79
CA ILE A 20 23.26 33.91 -14.00
C ILE A 20 23.88 32.57 -13.58
N CYS A 21 23.78 32.25 -12.29
CA CYS A 21 23.59 30.88 -11.79
C CYS A 21 23.12 31.00 -10.34
N GLU A 22 21.81 31.04 -10.14
CA GLU A 22 21.22 30.54 -8.89
C GLU A 22 21.66 29.08 -8.79
N ALA A 23 22.59 28.80 -7.89
CA ALA A 23 22.87 27.44 -7.48
C ALA A 23 21.63 26.94 -6.74
N GLU A 24 20.75 26.25 -7.46
CA GLU A 24 19.78 25.34 -6.87
C GLU A 24 20.54 24.43 -5.91
N ALA A 25 20.22 24.57 -4.62
CA ALA A 25 20.71 23.69 -3.59
C ALA A 25 20.15 22.29 -3.88
N HIS A 26 20.91 21.47 -4.61
CA HIS A 26 20.74 20.03 -4.60
C HIS A 26 20.86 19.55 -3.15
N LEU A 27 19.71 19.33 -2.51
CA LEU A 27 19.60 18.56 -1.29
C LEU A 27 20.22 17.19 -1.58
N LYS A 28 21.45 16.99 -1.09
CA LYS A 28 22.07 15.66 -1.00
C LYS A 28 21.26 14.84 0.01
N TYR A 29 20.19 14.21 -0.43
CA TYR A 29 19.58 13.09 0.29
C TYR A 29 20.63 11.98 0.32
N ARG A 30 21.28 11.80 1.47
CA ARG A 30 22.38 10.84 1.65
C ARG A 30 22.03 9.68 2.59
N LYS A 31 20.74 9.38 2.75
CA LYS A 31 20.24 8.21 3.47
C LYS A 31 19.09 7.60 2.65
N SER A 32 19.33 6.42 2.10
CA SER A 32 18.32 5.60 1.40
C SER A 32 17.53 4.83 2.45
N PHE A 33 16.21 4.68 2.28
CA PHE A 33 15.34 3.90 3.17
C PHE A 33 15.63 2.41 3.07
N ILE A 34 15.64 1.71 4.21
CA ILE A 34 15.76 0.25 4.28
C ILE A 34 14.35 -0.40 4.22
N ASN A 35 13.69 -0.39 3.05
CA ASN A 35 12.43 -1.12 2.81
C ASN A 35 12.43 -2.53 3.47
N PRO A 36 11.48 -2.81 4.38
CA PRO A 36 11.33 -4.08 5.10
C PRO A 36 10.65 -5.21 4.30
N TYR A 37 10.07 -4.90 3.13
CA TYR A 37 9.65 -5.92 2.16
C TYR A 37 10.88 -6.55 1.50
N PRO A 38 10.77 -7.78 0.96
CA PRO A 38 11.92 -8.47 0.40
C PRO A 38 12.53 -7.67 -0.76
N ARG A 39 13.79 -7.27 -0.60
CA ARG A 39 14.57 -6.64 -1.65
C ARG A 39 15.08 -7.70 -2.60
N PHE A 40 14.89 -7.50 -3.90
CA PHE A 40 15.38 -8.44 -4.90
C PHE A 40 16.80 -8.04 -5.32
N GLU A 41 17.73 -8.99 -5.29
CA GLU A 41 19.01 -8.84 -5.96
C GLU A 41 18.77 -8.77 -7.47
N ALA A 42 19.50 -7.90 -8.18
CA ALA A 42 19.38 -7.79 -9.62
C ALA A 42 19.71 -9.14 -10.29
N PHE A 43 18.76 -9.66 -11.07
CA PHE A 43 18.87 -10.91 -11.81
C PHE A 43 18.64 -10.65 -13.29
N HIS A 44 19.54 -11.15 -14.14
CA HIS A 44 19.39 -11.10 -15.58
C HIS A 44 19.68 -12.46 -16.18
N ASP A 45 18.74 -12.98 -16.95
CA ASP A 45 19.00 -14.09 -17.86
C ASP A 45 19.28 -13.56 -19.29
N SER A 46 19.74 -14.45 -20.17
CA SER A 46 20.08 -14.08 -21.56
C SER A 46 18.89 -14.09 -22.52
N GLY A 47 17.65 -14.23 -22.02
CA GLY A 47 16.46 -14.29 -22.85
C GLY A 47 15.93 -12.90 -23.20
N ASP A 48 15.08 -12.85 -24.23
CA ASP A 48 14.44 -11.60 -24.66
C ASP A 48 13.13 -11.40 -23.85
N PRO A 49 13.02 -10.33 -23.04
CA PRO A 49 11.83 -10.05 -22.25
C PRO A 49 10.69 -9.42 -23.07
N GLY A 50 10.89 -9.14 -24.36
CA GLY A 50 9.90 -8.48 -25.22
C GLY A 50 9.74 -6.99 -24.94
N GLU A 51 8.72 -6.41 -25.57
CA GLU A 51 8.37 -4.99 -25.42
C GLU A 51 7.27 -4.80 -24.36
N PRO A 52 7.29 -3.70 -23.60
CA PRO A 52 6.22 -3.37 -22.67
C PRO A 52 4.91 -3.05 -23.41
N LEU A 53 3.78 -3.48 -22.86
CA LEU A 53 2.45 -3.21 -23.43
C LEU A 53 1.77 -2.04 -22.70
N PHE A 54 1.66 -0.91 -23.39
CA PHE A 54 0.87 0.25 -22.94
C PHE A 54 -0.55 0.15 -23.49
N LEU A 55 -1.53 0.03 -22.59
CA LEU A 55 -2.94 -0.13 -22.97
C LEU A 55 -3.64 1.20 -23.20
N THR A 56 -3.25 2.27 -22.51
CA THR A 56 -3.92 3.58 -22.60
C THR A 56 -4.04 4.13 -24.03
N PRO A 57 -3.00 4.09 -24.89
CA PRO A 57 -3.16 4.52 -26.29
C PRO A 57 -4.16 3.67 -27.08
N LEU A 58 -4.28 2.37 -26.74
CA LEU A 58 -5.23 1.46 -27.39
C LEU A 58 -6.66 1.69 -26.89
N ILE A 59 -6.84 1.90 -25.58
CA ILE A 59 -8.14 2.20 -24.95
C ILE A 59 -8.71 3.51 -25.52
N ASN A 60 -7.84 4.51 -25.74
CA ASN A 60 -8.23 5.82 -26.26
C ASN A 60 -8.44 5.86 -27.78
N ASP A 61 -8.10 4.80 -28.53
CA ASP A 61 -8.32 4.74 -29.98
C ASP A 61 -9.68 4.11 -30.30
N PRO A 62 -10.68 4.87 -30.77
CA PRO A 62 -12.01 4.35 -31.07
C PRO A 62 -12.03 3.34 -32.24
N LYS A 63 -10.91 3.16 -32.95
CA LYS A 63 -10.76 2.18 -34.02
C LYS A 63 -10.34 0.81 -33.51
N VAL A 64 -9.74 0.72 -32.33
CA VAL A 64 -9.29 -0.55 -31.75
C VAL A 64 -10.44 -1.13 -30.95
N LYS A 65 -10.83 -2.37 -31.29
CA LYS A 65 -11.89 -3.04 -30.54
C LYS A 65 -11.38 -3.49 -29.19
N ARG A 66 -12.22 -3.39 -28.17
CA ARG A 66 -11.91 -3.82 -26.81
C ARG A 66 -11.41 -5.26 -26.75
N GLU A 67 -12.04 -6.18 -27.47
CA GLU A 67 -11.66 -7.59 -27.47
C GLU A 67 -10.23 -7.79 -27.98
N ASP A 68 -9.78 -6.94 -28.91
CA ASP A 68 -8.39 -6.96 -29.41
C ASP A 68 -7.41 -6.43 -28.34
N ILE A 69 -7.83 -5.45 -27.54
CA ILE A 69 -7.02 -4.92 -26.41
C ILE A 69 -6.91 -5.99 -25.32
N GLN A 70 -8.02 -6.62 -24.94
CA GLN A 70 -8.05 -7.72 -23.98
C GLN A 70 -7.20 -8.90 -24.45
N ALA A 71 -7.27 -9.25 -25.74
CA ALA A 71 -6.45 -10.32 -26.32
C ALA A 71 -4.94 -9.99 -26.25
N LYS A 72 -4.55 -8.72 -26.43
CA LYS A 72 -3.16 -8.26 -26.25
C LYS A 72 -2.72 -8.31 -24.79
N ALA A 73 -3.58 -7.90 -23.87
CA ALA A 73 -3.28 -7.88 -22.43
C ALA A 73 -3.21 -9.28 -21.81
N LYS A 74 -3.77 -10.31 -22.46
CA LYS A 74 -3.80 -11.68 -21.92
C LYS A 74 -2.40 -12.20 -21.64
N VAL A 75 -2.18 -12.71 -20.43
CA VAL A 75 -0.92 -13.31 -20.00
C VAL A 75 -0.83 -14.73 -20.56
N VAL A 76 0.30 -15.05 -21.19
CA VAL A 76 0.53 -16.34 -21.85
C VAL A 76 1.79 -17.00 -21.32
N GLY A 77 1.66 -18.19 -20.75
CA GLY A 77 2.80 -18.97 -20.28
C GLY A 77 2.37 -20.27 -19.59
N ASN A 78 3.05 -21.38 -19.89
CA ASN A 78 2.75 -22.68 -19.29
C ASN A 78 3.02 -22.70 -17.77
N GLN A 79 3.90 -21.82 -17.30
CA GLN A 79 4.22 -21.66 -15.88
C GLN A 79 3.03 -21.24 -15.01
N TYR A 80 1.96 -20.70 -15.62
CA TYR A 80 0.76 -20.22 -14.91
C TYR A 80 -0.35 -21.28 -14.79
N HIS A 81 -0.08 -22.54 -15.13
CA HIS A 81 -1.01 -23.67 -14.92
C HIS A 81 -2.42 -23.46 -15.49
N GLY A 82 -2.51 -22.74 -16.61
CA GLY A 82 -3.77 -22.42 -17.30
C GLY A 82 -4.67 -21.44 -16.55
N VAL A 83 -4.17 -20.72 -15.54
CA VAL A 83 -4.91 -19.62 -14.91
C VAL A 83 -5.01 -18.45 -15.89
N GLU A 84 -6.23 -18.02 -16.17
CA GLU A 84 -6.48 -16.85 -17.01
C GLU A 84 -6.13 -15.56 -16.27
N SER A 85 -5.42 -14.66 -16.93
CA SER A 85 -5.10 -13.34 -16.39
C SER A 85 -4.70 -12.35 -17.48
N TYR A 86 -4.68 -11.07 -17.13
CA TYR A 86 -4.38 -9.96 -18.01
C TYR A 86 -3.44 -8.98 -17.32
N ALA A 87 -2.45 -8.45 -18.04
CA ALA A 87 -1.47 -7.53 -17.49
C ALA A 87 -1.05 -6.48 -18.53
N GLY A 88 -0.52 -5.36 -18.04
CA GLY A 88 0.00 -4.29 -18.88
C GLY A 88 0.10 -2.97 -18.11
N TYR A 89 0.42 -1.91 -18.85
CA TYR A 89 0.57 -0.56 -18.31
C TYR A 89 -0.61 0.34 -18.62
N LEU A 90 -0.99 1.13 -17.62
CA LEU A 90 -1.96 2.21 -17.71
C LEU A 90 -1.26 3.54 -17.42
N THR A 91 -1.24 4.43 -18.40
CA THR A 91 -0.75 5.80 -18.24
C THR A 91 -1.75 6.59 -17.40
N VAL A 92 -1.31 7.05 -16.23
CA VAL A 92 -2.13 7.81 -15.26
C VAL A 92 -1.77 9.29 -15.19
N ASP A 93 -0.58 9.66 -15.67
CA ASP A 93 -0.22 11.05 -15.92
C ASP A 93 0.65 11.15 -17.19
N PRO A 94 0.07 11.56 -18.34
CA PRO A 94 0.81 11.74 -19.58
C PRO A 94 1.89 12.82 -19.51
N LYS A 95 1.80 13.79 -18.60
CA LYS A 95 2.76 14.90 -18.48
C LYS A 95 4.16 14.41 -18.12
N PHE A 96 4.23 13.38 -17.28
CA PHE A 96 5.48 12.80 -16.79
C PHE A 96 5.70 11.36 -17.28
N ASN A 97 4.87 10.91 -18.22
CA ASN A 97 4.83 9.51 -18.64
C ASN A 97 4.73 8.56 -17.42
N SER A 98 3.85 8.89 -16.47
CA SER A 98 3.62 8.08 -15.28
C SER A 98 2.67 6.93 -15.62
N ASN A 99 3.13 5.71 -15.39
CA ASN A 99 2.42 4.49 -15.75
C ASN A 99 2.31 3.55 -14.54
N LEU A 100 1.10 3.02 -14.30
CA LEU A 100 0.86 1.96 -13.33
C LEU A 100 0.79 0.60 -14.03
N PHE A 101 1.51 -0.38 -13.50
CA PHE A 101 1.38 -1.78 -13.87
C PHE A 101 0.23 -2.43 -13.10
N PHE A 102 -0.59 -3.22 -13.79
CA PHE A 102 -1.62 -4.05 -13.16
C PHE A 102 -1.50 -5.50 -13.60
N TRP A 103 -2.01 -6.40 -12.75
CA TRP A 103 -2.28 -7.79 -13.10
C TRP A 103 -3.66 -8.20 -12.58
N TYR A 104 -4.55 -8.51 -13.53
CA TYR A 104 -5.95 -8.85 -13.29
C TYR A 104 -6.21 -10.35 -13.51
N PHE A 105 -6.95 -10.95 -12.59
CA PHE A 105 -7.41 -12.33 -12.60
C PHE A 105 -8.95 -12.36 -12.55
N PRO A 106 -9.64 -12.78 -13.63
CA PRO A 106 -11.08 -13.00 -13.59
C PRO A 106 -11.47 -14.02 -12.54
N ALA A 107 -12.69 -13.90 -12.01
CA ALA A 107 -13.18 -14.89 -11.05
C ALA A 107 -13.30 -16.28 -11.68
N GLU A 108 -12.89 -17.33 -10.96
CA GLU A 108 -13.06 -18.72 -11.42
C GLU A 108 -14.54 -19.15 -11.45
N GLN A 109 -15.38 -18.46 -10.67
CA GLN A 109 -16.81 -18.74 -10.53
C GLN A 109 -17.61 -17.48 -10.88
N GLU A 110 -18.57 -17.61 -11.80
CA GLU A 110 -19.52 -16.56 -12.16
C GLU A 110 -18.87 -15.18 -12.45
N ALA A 111 -17.76 -15.16 -13.20
CA ALA A 111 -16.94 -13.96 -13.43
C ALA A 111 -17.72 -12.69 -13.80
N SER A 112 -18.79 -12.82 -14.59
CA SER A 112 -19.63 -11.69 -15.02
C SER A 112 -20.44 -11.04 -13.89
N TYR A 113 -20.65 -11.74 -12.78
CA TYR A 113 -21.43 -11.29 -11.62
C TYR A 113 -20.60 -11.21 -10.33
N ALA A 114 -19.41 -11.79 -10.32
CA ALA A 114 -18.50 -11.75 -9.19
C ALA A 114 -18.13 -10.30 -8.83
N PRO A 115 -17.98 -9.98 -7.52
CA PRO A 115 -17.50 -8.67 -7.11
C PRO A 115 -16.09 -8.39 -7.65
N VAL A 116 -15.80 -7.13 -7.92
CA VAL A 116 -14.46 -6.69 -8.33
C VAL A 116 -13.70 -6.27 -7.08
N VAL A 117 -12.52 -6.87 -6.87
CA VAL A 117 -11.67 -6.61 -5.70
C VAL A 117 -10.32 -6.12 -6.18
N LEU A 118 -9.97 -4.89 -5.80
CA LEU A 118 -8.62 -4.36 -5.94
C LEU A 118 -7.80 -4.70 -4.69
N TRP A 119 -6.59 -5.22 -4.84
CA TRP A 119 -5.61 -5.42 -3.80
C TRP A 119 -4.43 -4.47 -3.98
N LEU A 120 -4.10 -3.74 -2.92
CA LEU A 120 -2.97 -2.81 -2.85
C LEU A 120 -2.05 -3.19 -1.70
N GLN A 121 -0.78 -3.42 -2.01
CA GLN A 121 0.24 -3.53 -0.98
C GLN A 121 0.62 -2.13 -0.44
N GLY A 122 1.20 -2.11 0.76
CA GLY A 122 1.66 -0.89 1.43
C GLY A 122 3.12 -0.52 1.10
N GLY A 123 3.96 -0.49 2.14
CA GLY A 123 5.32 0.06 2.09
C GLY A 123 5.43 1.32 2.95
N PRO A 124 5.45 2.54 2.37
CA PRO A 124 5.04 2.87 1.01
C PRO A 124 6.04 2.41 -0.07
N GLY A 125 5.52 2.02 -1.23
CA GLY A 125 6.36 1.65 -2.38
C GLY A 125 6.56 0.15 -2.61
N ALA A 126 5.93 -0.72 -1.80
CA ALA A 126 6.04 -2.16 -1.96
C ALA A 126 5.11 -2.69 -3.06
N SER A 127 5.62 -3.60 -3.89
CA SER A 127 4.85 -4.16 -5.02
C SER A 127 3.64 -4.98 -4.56
N SER A 128 2.50 -4.79 -5.22
CA SER A 128 1.29 -5.62 -5.02
C SER A 128 1.47 -7.04 -5.54
N LEU A 129 2.51 -7.30 -6.33
CA LEU A 129 2.90 -8.65 -6.71
C LEU A 129 3.38 -9.48 -5.52
N PHE A 130 3.85 -8.84 -4.44
CA PHE A 130 4.07 -9.55 -3.18
C PHE A 130 2.78 -10.24 -2.73
N GLY A 131 1.67 -9.50 -2.59
CA GLY A 131 0.39 -10.08 -2.17
C GLY A 131 -0.18 -11.11 -3.15
N LEU A 132 0.12 -10.95 -4.44
CA LEU A 132 -0.24 -11.94 -5.46
C LEU A 132 0.43 -13.30 -5.18
N PHE A 133 1.73 -13.32 -4.93
CA PHE A 133 2.49 -14.56 -4.79
C PHE A 133 2.57 -15.10 -3.36
N THR A 134 2.42 -14.27 -2.33
CA THR A 134 2.61 -14.68 -0.93
C THR A 134 1.30 -14.74 -0.14
N GLU A 135 0.28 -13.98 -0.53
CA GLU A 135 -0.91 -13.77 0.31
C GLU A 135 -2.19 -14.40 -0.29
N ASN A 136 -2.80 -13.76 -1.28
CA ASN A 136 -4.19 -14.04 -1.67
C ASN A 136 -4.40 -14.22 -3.19
N GLY A 137 -3.36 -14.03 -4.01
CA GLY A 137 -3.41 -14.32 -5.43
C GLY A 137 -3.50 -15.82 -5.74
N PRO A 138 -3.64 -16.19 -7.02
CA PRO A 138 -3.89 -17.58 -7.43
C PRO A 138 -2.66 -18.47 -7.37
N PHE A 139 -1.49 -17.90 -7.05
CA PHE A 139 -0.23 -18.62 -7.07
C PHE A 139 0.51 -18.55 -5.74
N GLU A 140 1.40 -19.53 -5.56
CA GLU A 140 2.41 -19.56 -4.52
C GLU A 140 3.65 -20.29 -5.01
N PHE A 141 4.79 -20.07 -4.37
CA PHE A 141 6.00 -20.84 -4.61
C PHE A 141 6.07 -22.03 -3.65
N ASP A 142 6.37 -23.21 -4.17
CA ASP A 142 6.67 -24.37 -3.33
C ASP A 142 8.06 -24.26 -2.67
N VAL A 143 8.39 -25.24 -1.82
CA VAL A 143 9.69 -25.33 -1.13
C VAL A 143 10.90 -25.41 -2.07
N HIS A 144 10.70 -25.70 -3.36
CA HIS A 144 11.72 -25.76 -4.38
C HIS A 144 11.75 -24.50 -5.27
N GLY A 145 10.92 -23.49 -4.96
CA GLY A 145 10.80 -22.25 -5.73
C GLY A 145 10.04 -22.39 -7.03
N LYS A 146 9.26 -23.47 -7.21
CA LYS A 146 8.40 -23.64 -8.38
C LYS A 146 7.04 -23.01 -8.12
N LEU A 147 6.55 -22.23 -9.08
CA LEU A 147 5.22 -21.66 -9.04
C LEU A 147 4.16 -22.79 -9.11
N GLN A 148 3.17 -22.74 -8.22
CA GLN A 148 2.01 -23.64 -8.17
C GLN A 148 0.73 -22.86 -7.88
N LYS A 149 -0.43 -23.51 -8.04
CA LYS A 149 -1.73 -22.89 -7.68
C LYS A 149 -1.91 -22.86 -6.17
N ARG A 150 -2.45 -21.75 -5.65
CA ARG A 150 -2.81 -21.58 -4.24
C ARG A 150 -4.17 -22.23 -3.95
N ASN A 151 -4.27 -22.95 -2.83
CA ASN A 151 -5.52 -23.61 -2.44
C ASN A 151 -6.64 -22.62 -2.04
N TYR A 152 -6.29 -21.52 -1.39
CA TYR A 152 -7.21 -20.46 -0.98
C TYR A 152 -6.80 -19.16 -1.67
N THR A 153 -7.36 -18.92 -2.84
CA THR A 153 -7.18 -17.66 -3.58
C THR A 153 -8.46 -16.87 -3.62
N TRP A 154 -8.34 -15.54 -3.56
CA TRP A 154 -9.49 -14.65 -3.65
C TRP A 154 -10.10 -14.63 -5.05
N SER A 155 -9.31 -14.94 -6.10
CA SER A 155 -9.81 -15.05 -7.49
C SER A 155 -10.78 -16.22 -7.69
N LYS A 156 -10.93 -17.11 -6.70
CA LYS A 156 -11.93 -18.17 -6.76
C LYS A 156 -13.36 -17.63 -6.88
N THR A 157 -13.65 -16.48 -6.28
CA THR A 157 -15.01 -15.88 -6.26
C THR A 157 -15.01 -14.38 -6.57
N HIS A 158 -13.88 -13.80 -6.97
CA HIS A 158 -13.75 -12.36 -7.22
C HIS A 158 -12.94 -12.09 -8.49
N ASN A 159 -13.31 -11.03 -9.20
CA ASN A 159 -12.46 -10.43 -10.20
C ASN A 159 -11.35 -9.67 -9.45
N LEU A 160 -10.16 -10.26 -9.36
CA LEU A 160 -9.08 -9.82 -8.47
C LEU A 160 -8.01 -9.05 -9.23
N ILE A 161 -7.74 -7.81 -8.82
CA ILE A 161 -6.80 -6.90 -9.47
C ILE A 161 -5.67 -6.58 -8.50
N PHE A 162 -4.44 -6.71 -8.96
CA PHE A 162 -3.24 -6.19 -8.27
C PHE A 162 -2.71 -5.01 -9.05
N ILE A 163 -2.41 -3.89 -8.37
CA ILE A 163 -1.77 -2.73 -9.00
C ILE A 163 -0.50 -2.40 -8.22
N ASP A 164 0.63 -2.33 -8.91
CA ASP A 164 1.85 -1.79 -8.35
C ASP A 164 1.67 -0.28 -8.18
N ASN A 165 1.44 0.15 -6.95
CA ASN A 165 1.11 1.53 -6.61
C ASN A 165 1.97 1.99 -5.43
N PRO A 166 2.24 3.29 -5.31
CA PRO A 166 2.06 4.37 -6.31
C PRO A 166 2.97 4.28 -7.54
N VAL A 167 2.98 5.33 -8.38
CA VAL A 167 3.93 5.46 -9.50
C VAL A 167 5.36 5.35 -8.97
N GLY A 168 6.17 4.47 -9.56
CA GLY A 168 7.52 4.14 -9.11
C GLY A 168 7.64 2.87 -8.26
N THR A 169 6.52 2.18 -7.98
CA THR A 169 6.50 0.89 -7.27
C THR A 169 6.59 -0.28 -8.23
N GLY A 170 7.35 -1.33 -7.91
CA GLY A 170 7.39 -2.57 -8.70
C GLY A 170 7.67 -2.28 -10.17
N PHE A 171 6.80 -2.70 -11.09
CA PHE A 171 6.95 -2.37 -12.51
C PHE A 171 6.45 -0.98 -12.93
N SER A 172 5.71 -0.28 -12.07
CA SER A 172 5.20 1.07 -12.31
C SER A 172 6.32 2.10 -12.29
N PHE A 173 6.23 3.11 -13.17
CA PHE A 173 7.35 4.03 -13.40
C PHE A 173 6.88 5.40 -13.89
N THR A 174 7.80 6.36 -13.88
CA THR A 174 7.68 7.70 -14.47
C THR A 174 9.03 8.15 -15.00
N ASP A 175 9.03 9.04 -15.99
CA ASP A 175 10.27 9.59 -16.57
C ASP A 175 10.80 10.81 -15.76
N SER A 176 10.05 11.28 -14.76
CA SER A 176 10.41 12.44 -13.94
C SER A 176 10.10 12.23 -12.46
N ASP A 177 10.98 12.75 -11.58
CA ASP A 177 10.74 12.79 -10.14
C ASP A 177 9.48 13.61 -9.75
N ASP A 178 9.01 14.49 -10.65
CA ASP A 178 7.74 15.20 -10.47
C ASP A 178 6.51 14.29 -10.63
N GLY A 179 6.66 13.12 -11.25
CA GLY A 179 5.60 12.14 -11.45
C GLY A 179 5.34 11.23 -10.23
N TYR A 180 6.18 11.27 -9.19
CA TYR A 180 5.94 10.53 -7.95
C TYR A 180 4.86 11.21 -7.09
N ALA A 181 4.02 10.39 -6.45
CA ALA A 181 3.05 10.89 -5.48
C ALA A 181 3.74 11.50 -4.26
N ARG A 182 3.22 12.63 -3.76
CA ARG A 182 3.72 13.30 -2.54
C ARG A 182 2.75 13.25 -1.38
N ASN A 183 1.52 12.82 -1.63
CA ASN A 183 0.48 12.65 -0.65
C ASN A 183 -0.63 11.76 -1.21
N GLU A 184 -1.55 11.37 -0.33
CA GLU A 184 -2.67 10.50 -0.69
C GLU A 184 -3.66 11.06 -1.72
N LYS A 185 -3.71 12.38 -1.96
CA LYS A 185 -4.55 12.91 -3.06
C LYS A 185 -3.98 12.56 -4.43
N ASP A 186 -2.66 12.58 -4.57
CA ASP A 186 -1.97 12.18 -5.80
C ASP A 186 -2.19 10.68 -6.05
N VAL A 187 -2.03 9.86 -5.01
CA VAL A 187 -2.28 8.41 -5.06
C VAL A 187 -3.74 8.12 -5.46
N GLY A 188 -4.71 8.74 -4.78
CA GLY A 188 -6.12 8.56 -5.07
C GLY A 188 -6.49 8.96 -6.50
N HIS A 189 -5.89 10.02 -7.04
CA HIS A 189 -6.10 10.45 -8.42
C HIS A 189 -5.51 9.45 -9.43
N ASN A 190 -4.26 9.03 -9.26
CA ASN A 190 -3.62 8.09 -10.18
C ASN A 190 -4.31 6.71 -10.17
N LEU A 191 -4.66 6.20 -8.99
CA LEU A 191 -5.42 4.94 -8.88
C LEU A 191 -6.81 5.07 -9.50
N HIS A 192 -7.49 6.21 -9.33
CA HIS A 192 -8.80 6.42 -9.95
C HIS A 192 -8.70 6.40 -11.48
N GLU A 193 -7.70 7.06 -12.06
CA GLU A 193 -7.48 7.05 -13.50
C GLU A 193 -7.20 5.63 -14.03
N ALA A 194 -6.37 4.85 -13.34
CA ALA A 194 -6.15 3.44 -13.68
C ALA A 194 -7.45 2.62 -13.61
N MET A 195 -8.27 2.81 -12.56
CA MET A 195 -9.54 2.10 -12.43
C MET A 195 -10.55 2.51 -13.51
N GLN A 196 -10.62 3.79 -13.90
CA GLN A 196 -11.47 4.23 -15.03
C GLN A 196 -11.13 3.44 -16.30
N GLN A 197 -9.84 3.35 -16.65
CA GLN A 197 -9.37 2.61 -17.82
C GLN A 197 -9.65 1.09 -17.71
N LEU A 198 -9.50 0.50 -16.52
CA LEU A 198 -9.82 -0.91 -16.32
C LEU A 198 -11.31 -1.21 -16.46
N TYR A 199 -12.18 -0.34 -15.96
CA TYR A 199 -13.64 -0.46 -16.15
C TYR A 199 -14.05 -0.27 -17.62
N GLU A 200 -13.40 0.64 -18.34
CA GLU A 200 -13.58 0.80 -19.80
C GLU A 200 -13.16 -0.46 -20.58
N LEU A 201 -12.07 -1.11 -20.14
CA LEU A 201 -11.48 -2.27 -20.82
C LEU A 201 -12.19 -3.59 -20.49
N PHE A 202 -12.61 -3.83 -19.25
CA PHE A 202 -13.15 -5.14 -18.83
C PHE A 202 -14.67 -5.18 -18.65
N GLU A 203 -15.35 -4.02 -18.62
CA GLU A 203 -16.82 -3.92 -18.52
C GLU A 203 -17.44 -4.86 -17.49
N TRP A 204 -16.87 -4.89 -16.29
CA TRP A 204 -17.53 -5.55 -15.18
C TRP A 204 -18.95 -4.99 -15.02
N SER A 205 -19.89 -5.87 -14.72
CA SER A 205 -21.30 -5.50 -14.60
C SER A 205 -21.48 -4.35 -13.61
N ASP A 206 -22.41 -3.43 -13.90
CA ASP A 206 -22.83 -2.41 -12.93
C ASP A 206 -23.36 -2.99 -11.61
N THR A 207 -23.70 -4.29 -11.61
CA THR A 207 -24.12 -5.05 -10.41
C THR A 207 -22.97 -5.75 -9.68
N SER A 208 -21.78 -5.81 -10.28
CA SER A 208 -20.57 -6.30 -9.60
C SER A 208 -20.09 -5.23 -8.64
N ASP A 209 -20.43 -5.39 -7.35
CA ASP A 209 -19.98 -4.50 -6.27
C ASP A 209 -18.43 -4.36 -6.32
N PHE A 210 -17.93 -3.12 -6.29
CA PHE A 210 -16.48 -2.84 -6.27
C PHE A 210 -15.97 -2.67 -4.83
N TRP A 211 -14.88 -3.37 -4.53
CA TRP A 211 -14.21 -3.33 -3.23
C TRP A 211 -12.75 -2.97 -3.38
N ILE A 212 -12.31 -2.01 -2.57
CA ILE A 212 -10.91 -1.60 -2.51
C ILE A 212 -10.30 -2.23 -1.26
N THR A 213 -9.27 -3.04 -1.43
CA THR A 213 -8.63 -3.78 -0.34
C THR A 213 -7.13 -3.57 -0.36
N GLY A 214 -6.50 -3.72 0.80
CA GLY A 214 -5.06 -3.60 0.91
C GLY A 214 -4.58 -3.74 2.33
N GLU A 215 -3.26 -3.72 2.49
CA GLU A 215 -2.58 -3.96 3.75
C GLU A 215 -1.56 -2.86 4.09
N SER A 216 -1.24 -2.69 5.38
CA SER A 216 -0.10 -1.89 5.83
C SER A 216 -0.27 -0.40 5.50
N TYR A 217 0.67 0.21 4.78
CA TYR A 217 0.54 1.57 4.28
C TYR A 217 -0.66 1.77 3.33
N ALA A 218 -1.21 0.70 2.75
CA ALA A 218 -2.47 0.80 2.02
C ALA A 218 -3.67 1.14 2.94
N GLY A 219 -3.48 1.18 4.26
CA GLY A 219 -4.37 1.89 5.19
C GLY A 219 -4.55 3.38 4.89
N LYS A 220 -3.72 3.94 4.00
CA LYS A 220 -3.87 5.27 3.39
C LYS A 220 -4.33 5.20 1.93
N TYR A 221 -3.71 4.34 1.11
CA TYR A 221 -4.04 4.19 -0.31
C TYR A 221 -5.50 3.78 -0.56
N VAL A 222 -6.01 2.85 0.25
CA VAL A 222 -7.38 2.33 0.13
C VAL A 222 -8.41 3.42 0.40
N PRO A 223 -8.36 4.16 1.53
CA PRO A 223 -9.19 5.34 1.74
C PRO A 223 -8.99 6.43 0.69
N ALA A 224 -7.77 6.64 0.19
CA ALA A 224 -7.47 7.65 -0.80
C ALA A 224 -8.25 7.45 -2.11
N LEU A 225 -8.20 6.23 -2.67
CA LEU A 225 -8.96 5.88 -3.85
C LEU A 225 -10.48 5.93 -3.58
N ALA A 226 -10.93 5.35 -2.46
CA ALA A 226 -12.35 5.32 -2.10
C ALA A 226 -12.93 6.73 -1.99
N TYR A 227 -12.20 7.62 -1.30
CA TYR A 227 -12.58 9.02 -1.11
C TYR A 227 -12.56 9.79 -2.42
N HIS A 228 -11.53 9.59 -3.27
CA HIS A 228 -11.49 10.22 -4.57
C HIS A 228 -12.70 9.83 -5.43
N ILE A 229 -13.00 8.53 -5.55
CA ILE A 229 -14.20 8.04 -6.26
C ILE A 229 -15.46 8.69 -5.68
N HIS A 230 -15.63 8.66 -4.36
CA HIS A 230 -16.79 9.24 -3.69
C HIS A 230 -17.03 10.72 -4.07
N LYS A 231 -15.95 11.50 -4.20
CA LYS A 231 -16.03 12.93 -4.55
C LYS A 231 -16.29 13.18 -6.03
N VAL A 232 -15.74 12.36 -6.92
CA VAL A 232 -15.75 12.65 -8.37
C VAL A 232 -16.78 11.85 -9.15
N GLN A 233 -17.45 10.86 -8.56
CA GLN A 233 -18.35 9.96 -9.30
C GLN A 233 -19.54 10.66 -9.99
N SER A 234 -19.92 11.87 -9.55
CA SER A 234 -20.94 12.71 -10.22
C SER A 234 -20.34 13.83 -11.09
N SER A 235 -19.01 13.88 -11.23
CA SER A 235 -18.28 14.81 -12.08
C SER A 235 -18.47 14.48 -13.56
N VAL A 236 -18.39 15.51 -14.41
CA VAL A 236 -18.35 15.36 -15.87
C VAL A 236 -17.08 14.66 -16.37
N ASP A 237 -16.02 14.65 -15.56
CA ASP A 237 -14.73 14.03 -15.90
C ASP A 237 -14.72 12.51 -15.63
N THR A 238 -15.75 11.98 -14.96
CA THR A 238 -15.89 10.54 -14.72
C THR A 238 -16.40 9.86 -15.99
N ARG A 239 -15.55 9.06 -16.63
CA ARG A 239 -15.84 8.39 -17.91
C ARG A 239 -16.73 7.17 -17.74
N VAL A 240 -16.50 6.41 -16.67
CA VAL A 240 -17.28 5.24 -16.29
C VAL A 240 -17.62 5.29 -14.80
N LYS A 241 -18.85 4.92 -14.47
CA LYS A 241 -19.30 4.82 -13.09
C LYS A 241 -18.65 3.61 -12.42
N ILE A 242 -17.85 3.83 -11.38
CA ILE A 242 -17.27 2.75 -10.56
C ILE A 242 -18.24 2.42 -9.40
N PRO A 243 -18.87 1.23 -9.34
CA PRO A 243 -19.88 0.89 -8.33
C PRO A 243 -19.24 0.57 -6.96
N LEU A 244 -18.54 1.53 -6.36
CA LEU A 244 -17.89 1.40 -5.06
C LEU A 244 -18.89 0.97 -4.00
N LYS A 245 -18.58 -0.16 -3.34
CA LYS A 245 -19.42 -0.74 -2.29
C LYS A 245 -18.81 -0.63 -0.90
N GLY A 246 -17.49 -0.78 -0.82
CA GLY A 246 -16.79 -0.74 0.45
C GLY A 246 -15.30 -0.92 0.30
N MET A 247 -14.64 -0.96 1.45
CA MET A 247 -13.22 -1.17 1.55
C MET A 247 -12.86 -2.13 2.69
N ALA A 248 -11.74 -2.84 2.53
CA ALA A 248 -11.16 -3.69 3.58
C ALA A 248 -9.66 -3.38 3.77
N ILE A 249 -9.28 -3.02 4.98
CA ILE A 249 -7.92 -2.60 5.30
C ILE A 249 -7.34 -3.58 6.32
N GLY A 250 -6.29 -4.30 5.93
CA GLY A 250 -5.52 -5.18 6.78
C GLY A 250 -4.37 -4.46 7.46
N ASN A 251 -4.24 -4.59 8.78
CA ASN A 251 -3.07 -4.12 9.52
C ASN A 251 -2.64 -2.69 9.11
N GLY A 252 -3.62 -1.80 8.95
CA GLY A 252 -3.44 -0.54 8.23
C GLY A 252 -2.98 0.64 9.09
N LEU A 253 -1.96 1.35 8.63
CA LEU A 253 -1.62 2.67 9.16
C LEU A 253 -2.56 3.71 8.53
N SER A 254 -3.40 4.35 9.32
CA SER A 254 -4.41 5.31 8.84
C SER A 254 -4.47 6.60 9.66
N ASP A 255 -4.14 6.52 10.96
CA ASP A 255 -4.20 7.65 11.88
C ASP A 255 -3.04 7.62 12.87
N PRO A 256 -1.83 8.03 12.42
CA PRO A 256 -0.59 7.83 13.16
C PRO A 256 -0.60 8.41 14.58
N ILE A 257 -1.26 9.56 14.81
CA ILE A 257 -1.34 10.18 16.14
C ILE A 257 -1.96 9.26 17.21
N HIS A 258 -2.93 8.43 16.83
CA HIS A 258 -3.59 7.48 17.73
C HIS A 258 -2.99 6.07 17.65
N GLN A 259 -2.22 5.76 16.61
CA GLN A 259 -1.55 4.47 16.43
C GLN A 259 -0.12 4.44 17.00
N LEU A 260 0.54 5.58 17.22
CA LEU A 260 1.86 5.70 17.85
C LEU A 260 1.81 5.43 19.36
N LYS A 261 1.56 4.16 19.74
CA LYS A 261 1.34 3.67 21.13
C LYS A 261 1.90 2.25 21.36
N TYR A 262 3.14 2.03 20.98
CA TYR A 262 3.83 0.73 20.97
C TYR A 262 4.26 0.25 22.36
N GLY A 263 4.70 1.14 23.25
CA GLY A 263 5.34 0.80 24.52
C GLY A 263 4.48 -0.11 25.40
N ASP A 264 3.22 0.26 25.61
CA ASP A 264 2.30 -0.54 26.44
C ASP A 264 2.07 -1.93 25.85
N TYR A 265 1.93 -2.03 24.52
CA TYR A 265 1.71 -3.31 23.85
C TYR A 265 2.93 -4.22 23.99
N LEU A 266 4.13 -3.71 23.71
CA LEU A 266 5.38 -4.45 23.82
C LEU A 266 5.66 -4.90 25.27
N TYR A 267 5.34 -4.04 26.25
CA TYR A 267 5.46 -4.39 27.67
C TYR A 267 4.51 -5.53 28.06
N GLN A 268 3.24 -5.47 27.63
CA GLN A 268 2.27 -6.52 27.92
C GLN A 268 2.56 -7.85 27.20
N LEU A 269 3.29 -7.81 26.08
CA LEU A 269 3.85 -9.01 25.43
C LEU A 269 5.08 -9.58 26.16
N GLY A 270 5.67 -8.83 27.09
CA GLY A 270 6.90 -9.21 27.79
C GLY A 270 8.16 -9.05 26.95
N LEU A 271 8.11 -8.25 25.88
CA LEU A 271 9.26 -8.00 25.00
C LEU A 271 10.19 -6.89 25.53
N ILE A 272 9.67 -6.00 26.37
CA ILE A 272 10.43 -4.92 27.02
C ILE A 272 10.10 -4.86 28.52
N ASP A 273 11.04 -4.36 29.31
CA ASP A 273 10.89 -4.11 30.75
C ASP A 273 10.40 -2.67 31.04
N GLU A 274 10.32 -2.28 32.31
CA GLU A 274 9.89 -0.94 32.73
C GLU A 274 10.82 0.17 32.21
N HIS A 275 12.10 -0.12 32.00
CA HIS A 275 13.04 0.84 31.43
C HIS A 275 12.74 1.05 29.94
N GLY A 276 12.58 -0.04 29.19
CA GLY A 276 12.17 0.02 27.79
C GLY A 276 10.83 0.72 27.61
N LEU A 277 9.84 0.40 28.46
CA LEU A 277 8.53 1.06 28.44
C LEU A 277 8.65 2.58 28.56
N LYS A 278 9.48 3.06 29.50
CA LYS A 278 9.72 4.50 29.66
C LYS A 278 10.32 5.12 28.39
N GLN A 279 11.29 4.46 27.77
CA GLN A 279 11.93 4.96 26.54
C GLN A 279 10.93 5.07 25.39
N PHE A 280 10.05 4.08 25.23
CA PHE A 280 8.97 4.12 24.24
C PHE A 280 7.99 5.27 24.52
N HIS A 281 7.52 5.42 25.76
CA HIS A 281 6.60 6.52 26.12
C HIS A 281 7.21 7.90 25.89
N ASP A 282 8.48 8.10 26.21
CA ASP A 282 9.19 9.37 25.97
C ASP A 282 9.21 9.70 24.46
N ALA A 283 9.58 8.72 23.61
CA ALA A 283 9.64 8.89 22.16
C ALA A 283 8.24 9.07 21.52
N GLU A 284 7.24 8.30 21.97
CA GLU A 284 5.85 8.44 21.53
C GLU A 284 5.28 9.82 21.84
N ALA A 285 5.56 10.37 23.03
CA ALA A 285 5.13 11.71 23.40
C ALA A 285 5.77 12.79 22.51
N GLU A 286 7.04 12.62 22.15
CA GLU A 286 7.74 13.50 21.22
C GLU A 286 7.14 13.39 19.80
N GLY A 287 6.87 12.18 19.33
CA GLY A 287 6.28 11.94 18.00
C GLY A 287 4.88 12.55 17.89
N VAL A 288 4.04 12.37 18.91
CA VAL A 288 2.72 13.03 19.00
C VAL A 288 2.86 14.55 18.92
N LYS A 289 3.80 15.13 19.68
CA LYS A 289 4.06 16.57 19.63
C LYS A 289 4.50 17.04 18.24
N CYS A 290 5.29 16.26 17.51
CA CYS A 290 5.67 16.61 16.15
C CYS A 290 4.47 16.56 15.18
N ILE A 291 3.60 15.56 15.30
CA ILE A 291 2.35 15.49 14.51
C ILE A 291 1.44 16.69 14.81
N GLU A 292 1.22 17.02 16.09
CA GLU A 292 0.38 18.16 16.51
C GLU A 292 0.91 19.51 16.02
N ASN A 293 2.24 19.65 15.86
CA ASN A 293 2.87 20.84 15.30
C ASN A 293 2.96 20.83 13.76
N HIS A 294 2.40 19.80 13.10
CA HIS A 294 2.51 19.57 11.66
C HIS A 294 3.96 19.41 11.13
N ASP A 295 4.88 18.98 12.00
CA ASP A 295 6.26 18.64 11.64
C ASP A 295 6.37 17.14 11.31
N MET A 296 6.00 16.80 10.08
CA MET A 296 5.93 15.40 9.63
C MET A 296 7.31 14.77 9.41
N ASP A 297 8.34 15.57 9.13
CA ASP A 297 9.71 15.07 9.04
C ASP A 297 10.21 14.64 10.43
N CYS A 298 9.98 15.45 11.46
CA CYS A 298 10.25 15.07 12.84
C CYS A 298 9.46 13.82 13.25
N ALA A 299 8.15 13.80 12.99
CA ALA A 299 7.30 12.67 13.37
C ALA A 299 7.76 11.37 12.70
N PHE A 300 8.13 11.43 11.42
CA PHE A 300 8.66 10.28 10.69
C PHE A 300 9.97 9.81 11.30
N ASP A 301 10.93 10.72 11.53
CA ASP A 301 12.24 10.35 12.08
C ASP A 301 12.09 9.69 13.46
N ILE A 302 11.13 10.13 14.28
CA ILE A 302 10.82 9.50 15.58
C ILE A 302 10.25 8.09 15.37
N PHE A 303 9.24 7.95 14.49
CA PHE A 303 8.63 6.66 14.19
C PHE A 303 9.65 5.64 13.66
N ASP A 304 10.51 6.09 12.74
CA ASP A 304 11.60 5.30 12.17
C ASP A 304 12.57 4.80 13.25
N ASN A 305 13.06 5.71 14.10
CA ASN A 305 13.96 5.35 15.19
C ASN A 305 13.29 4.45 16.24
N LEU A 306 11.96 4.52 16.39
CA LEU A 306 11.20 3.72 17.34
C LEU A 306 11.11 2.25 16.88
N LEU A 307 10.70 2.03 15.62
CA LEU A 307 10.29 0.73 15.09
C LEU A 307 11.09 0.29 13.85
N ASN A 308 11.01 1.04 12.76
CA ASN A 308 11.45 0.57 11.45
C ASN A 308 12.98 0.49 11.32
N GLY A 309 13.67 1.57 11.64
CA GLY A 309 15.11 1.73 11.49
C GLY A 309 15.57 1.86 10.03
N ASP A 310 14.69 2.33 9.14
CA ASP A 310 14.89 2.45 7.71
C ASP A 310 16.01 3.45 7.37
N LEU A 311 16.19 4.52 8.15
CA LEU A 311 17.22 5.55 7.89
C LEU A 311 18.52 5.34 8.67
N VAL A 312 18.49 4.51 9.71
CA VAL A 312 19.55 4.43 10.72
C VAL A 312 20.10 3.01 10.93
N ASN A 313 19.55 2.00 10.22
CA ASN A 313 19.96 0.60 10.30
C ASN A 313 19.89 0.05 11.73
N GLY A 314 18.68 0.08 12.30
CA GLY A 314 18.34 -0.36 13.65
C GLY A 314 17.35 0.59 14.32
N SER A 315 16.61 0.10 15.31
CA SER A 315 15.60 0.89 16.03
C SER A 315 15.64 0.62 17.53
N LEU A 316 14.93 1.43 18.32
CA LEU A 316 14.74 1.18 19.74
C LEU A 316 14.13 -0.21 19.97
N PHE A 317 13.15 -0.60 19.16
CA PHE A 317 12.58 -1.95 19.17
C PHE A 317 13.65 -3.03 18.97
N THR A 318 14.46 -2.94 17.90
CA THR A 318 15.51 -3.93 17.63
C THR A 318 16.54 -3.98 18.76
N ASN A 319 16.93 -2.83 19.29
CA ASN A 319 17.95 -2.73 20.35
C ASN A 319 17.50 -3.33 21.68
N LEU A 320 16.22 -3.15 22.04
CA LEU A 320 15.69 -3.65 23.32
C LEU A 320 15.28 -5.13 23.25
N THR A 321 14.76 -5.57 22.10
CA THR A 321 14.17 -6.91 21.97
C THR A 321 15.11 -7.94 21.31
N GLY A 322 16.07 -7.48 20.50
CA GLY A 322 16.87 -8.31 19.61
C GLY A 322 16.11 -8.86 18.39
N TYR A 323 14.85 -8.46 18.18
CA TYR A 323 14.06 -8.85 17.02
C TYR A 323 14.45 -7.99 15.82
N ASN A 324 14.58 -8.63 14.66
CA ASN A 324 14.72 -7.95 13.36
C ASN A 324 13.48 -8.13 12.48
N TYR A 325 12.37 -8.53 13.09
CA TYR A 325 11.11 -8.81 12.39
C TYR A 325 9.95 -8.42 13.29
N TYR A 326 9.17 -7.42 12.86
CA TYR A 326 8.04 -6.86 13.60
C TYR A 326 6.68 -7.21 12.99
N TYR A 327 6.66 -8.01 11.92
CA TYR A 327 5.42 -8.41 11.27
C TYR A 327 4.75 -9.62 11.94
N ASN A 328 5.46 -10.39 12.75
CA ASN A 328 4.89 -11.47 13.55
C ASN A 328 5.79 -11.73 14.76
N TYR A 329 5.34 -11.40 15.98
CA TYR A 329 6.17 -11.52 17.19
C TYR A 329 6.50 -12.96 17.60
N LEU A 330 5.98 -13.98 16.91
CA LEU A 330 6.42 -15.37 17.09
C LEU A 330 7.75 -15.67 16.36
N GLN A 331 8.19 -14.74 15.50
CA GLN A 331 9.39 -14.88 14.69
C GLN A 331 10.36 -13.74 15.00
N THR A 332 11.64 -14.07 15.21
CA THR A 332 12.70 -13.06 15.45
C THR A 332 13.37 -12.59 14.17
N LYS A 333 13.13 -13.29 13.05
CA LYS A 333 13.66 -13.02 11.71
C LYS A 333 12.61 -13.42 10.66
N GLY A 334 12.52 -12.67 9.57
CA GLY A 334 11.65 -13.01 8.45
C GLY A 334 12.15 -14.19 7.62
N GLY A 335 11.27 -14.77 6.81
CA GLY A 335 11.61 -15.80 5.83
C GLY A 335 12.26 -15.25 4.56
N ASP A 336 12.98 -16.10 3.82
CA ASP A 336 13.64 -15.78 2.54
C ASP A 336 12.70 -16.00 1.34
N TYR A 337 11.57 -15.31 1.33
CA TYR A 337 10.65 -15.33 0.18
C TYR A 337 11.09 -14.40 -0.95
N GLY A 338 12.01 -13.48 -0.64
CA GLY A 338 12.49 -12.47 -1.56
C GLY A 338 13.17 -13.07 -2.77
N LYS A 339 14.18 -13.92 -2.55
CA LYS A 339 15.04 -14.35 -3.65
C LYS A 339 14.26 -15.09 -4.75
N ILE A 340 13.41 -16.04 -4.39
CA ILE A 340 12.66 -16.85 -5.36
C ILE A 340 11.71 -15.98 -6.19
N MET A 341 10.96 -15.09 -5.52
CA MET A 341 10.03 -14.20 -6.21
C MET A 341 10.78 -13.19 -7.09
N GLY A 342 11.91 -12.67 -6.60
CA GLY A 342 12.77 -11.76 -7.35
C GLY A 342 13.33 -12.38 -8.62
N ASP A 343 13.89 -13.59 -8.52
CA ASP A 343 14.40 -14.35 -9.67
C ASP A 343 13.26 -14.60 -10.68
N PHE A 344 12.06 -14.97 -10.20
CA PHE A 344 10.90 -15.22 -11.04
C PHE A 344 10.45 -13.96 -11.80
N LEU A 345 10.27 -12.83 -11.10
CA LEU A 345 9.82 -11.56 -11.67
C LEU A 345 10.83 -10.95 -12.64
N GLN A 346 12.12 -11.18 -12.42
CA GLN A 346 13.19 -10.65 -13.26
C GLN A 346 13.53 -11.54 -14.47
N SER A 347 13.09 -12.79 -14.50
CA SER A 347 13.32 -13.67 -15.66
C SER A 347 12.66 -13.13 -16.93
N SER A 348 13.35 -13.24 -18.07
CA SER A 348 12.84 -12.75 -19.36
C SER A 348 11.54 -13.43 -19.77
N LEU A 349 11.37 -14.72 -19.43
CA LEU A 349 10.15 -15.47 -19.68
C LEU A 349 8.95 -14.85 -18.95
N THR A 350 9.09 -14.59 -17.65
CA THR A 350 8.02 -13.95 -16.86
C THR A 350 7.73 -12.56 -17.40
N ARG A 351 8.77 -11.74 -17.58
CA ARG A 351 8.64 -10.35 -18.03
C ARG A 351 7.92 -10.23 -19.37
N ARG A 352 8.24 -11.12 -20.31
CA ARG A 352 7.52 -11.23 -21.58
C ARG A 352 6.07 -11.61 -21.38
N SER A 353 5.80 -12.62 -20.56
CA SER A 353 4.45 -13.15 -20.40
C SER A 353 3.47 -12.19 -19.75
N ILE A 354 3.96 -11.30 -18.87
CA ILE A 354 3.16 -10.27 -18.19
C ILE A 354 3.29 -8.88 -18.87
N HIS A 355 3.92 -8.83 -20.05
CA HIS A 355 4.00 -7.63 -20.89
C HIS A 355 4.71 -6.42 -20.26
N VAL A 356 5.69 -6.67 -19.37
CA VAL A 356 6.52 -5.61 -18.78
C VAL A 356 7.80 -5.32 -19.58
N GLY A 357 8.11 -6.15 -20.56
CA GLY A 357 9.26 -5.97 -21.44
C GLY A 357 10.57 -5.78 -20.67
N ASN A 358 11.36 -4.76 -21.02
CA ASN A 358 12.63 -4.45 -20.34
C ASN A 358 12.51 -3.35 -19.25
N MET A 359 11.31 -3.04 -18.76
CA MET A 359 11.10 -2.02 -17.72
C MET A 359 11.70 -2.39 -16.35
N THR A 360 12.40 -1.46 -15.70
CA THR A 360 13.00 -1.71 -14.38
C THR A 360 11.92 -2.07 -13.35
N PHE A 361 12.22 -3.05 -12.50
CA PHE A 361 11.45 -3.28 -11.29
C PHE A 361 12.05 -2.38 -10.19
N HIS A 362 11.31 -1.42 -9.66
CA HIS A 362 11.84 -0.32 -8.86
C HIS A 362 12.02 -0.61 -7.37
N ASP A 363 11.59 -1.79 -6.90
CA ASP A 363 11.80 -2.27 -5.51
C ASP A 363 13.08 -3.15 -5.41
N LEU A 364 14.15 -2.71 -6.08
CA LEU A 364 15.49 -3.33 -6.04
C LEU A 364 16.34 -2.68 -4.94
N ASP A 365 17.45 -3.33 -4.56
CA ASP A 365 18.39 -3.01 -3.47
C ASP A 365 19.05 -1.60 -3.45
N THR A 366 18.57 -0.64 -4.25
CA THR A 366 19.16 0.68 -4.45
C THR A 366 18.49 1.79 -3.63
N GLU A 367 17.32 2.27 -4.06
CA GLU A 367 16.62 3.43 -3.47
C GLU A 367 15.10 3.32 -3.61
N ASN A 368 14.38 3.35 -2.48
CA ASN A 368 12.91 3.42 -2.49
C ASN A 368 12.45 4.88 -2.66
N LYS A 369 12.44 5.36 -3.91
CA LYS A 369 12.02 6.75 -4.23
C LYS A 369 10.58 7.05 -3.81
N VAL A 370 9.69 6.08 -3.88
CA VAL A 370 8.28 6.26 -3.50
C VAL A 370 8.17 6.66 -2.03
N GLU A 371 8.89 5.97 -1.15
CA GLU A 371 8.95 6.31 0.26
C GLU A 371 9.62 7.66 0.53
N ILE A 372 10.66 8.02 -0.23
CA ILE A 372 11.27 9.36 -0.13
C ILE A 372 10.24 10.46 -0.42
N PHE A 373 9.47 10.33 -1.50
CA PHE A 373 8.48 11.35 -1.86
C PHE A 373 7.24 11.35 -0.97
N LEU A 374 6.93 10.21 -0.33
CA LEU A 374 5.82 10.08 0.62
C LEU A 374 6.23 10.24 2.09
N LYS A 375 7.51 10.47 2.41
CA LYS A 375 8.00 10.56 3.81
C LYS A 375 7.12 11.44 4.70
N ARG A 376 6.73 12.61 4.21
CA ARG A 376 5.91 13.58 4.95
C ARG A 376 4.44 13.19 5.06
N ASP A 377 3.97 12.28 4.22
CA ASP A 377 2.61 11.73 4.29
C ASP A 377 2.49 10.62 5.34
N VAL A 378 3.57 9.86 5.58
CA VAL A 378 3.55 8.66 6.46
C VAL A 378 2.94 8.94 7.82
N MET A 379 3.30 10.06 8.45
CA MET A 379 2.82 10.43 9.78
C MET A 379 1.59 11.36 9.75
N ASP A 380 1.06 11.68 8.57
CA ASP A 380 -0.21 12.41 8.41
C ASP A 380 -1.43 11.46 8.50
N THR A 381 -2.63 11.99 8.67
CA THR A 381 -3.86 11.21 8.90
C THR A 381 -4.81 11.19 7.70
N VAL A 382 -5.40 10.03 7.42
CA VAL A 382 -6.54 9.87 6.49
C VAL A 382 -7.85 9.59 7.24
N ALA A 383 -7.84 9.63 8.58
CA ALA A 383 -9.02 9.38 9.41
C ALA A 383 -10.26 10.20 9.02
N PRO A 384 -10.17 11.50 8.65
CA PRO A 384 -11.33 12.27 8.23
C PRO A 384 -12.00 11.72 6.97
N TRP A 385 -11.24 11.17 6.03
CA TRP A 385 -11.80 10.56 4.82
C TRP A 385 -12.52 9.26 5.14
N ILE A 386 -11.96 8.43 6.02
CA ILE A 386 -12.61 7.19 6.48
C ILE A 386 -13.92 7.50 7.20
N ALA A 387 -13.94 8.54 8.04
CA ALA A 387 -15.15 8.99 8.73
C ALA A 387 -16.27 9.39 7.75
N GLU A 388 -15.94 10.13 6.69
CA GLU A 388 -16.91 10.51 5.66
C GLU A 388 -17.39 9.29 4.86
N LEU A 389 -16.47 8.41 4.46
CA LEU A 389 -16.80 7.19 3.71
C LEU A 389 -17.74 6.26 4.49
N LEU A 390 -17.61 6.19 5.81
CA LEU A 390 -18.49 5.41 6.70
C LEU A 390 -19.96 5.86 6.66
N GLU A 391 -20.27 7.04 6.13
CA GLU A 391 -21.66 7.48 5.93
C GLU A 391 -22.36 6.68 4.82
N THR A 392 -21.61 6.18 3.84
CA THR A 392 -22.17 5.58 2.61
C THR A 392 -21.72 4.14 2.38
N TYR A 393 -20.47 3.82 2.70
CA TYR A 393 -19.83 2.57 2.31
C TYR A 393 -19.45 1.70 3.51
N ILE A 394 -19.35 0.40 3.28
CA ILE A 394 -18.86 -0.55 4.28
C ILE A 394 -17.35 -0.36 4.43
N VAL A 395 -16.88 -0.21 5.66
CA VAL A 395 -15.46 -0.14 5.99
C VAL A 395 -15.12 -1.29 6.92
N CYS A 396 -14.36 -2.25 6.40
CA CYS A 396 -13.81 -3.34 7.18
C CYS A 396 -12.37 -3.02 7.55
N ILE A 397 -12.06 -3.01 8.84
CA ILE A 397 -10.69 -2.90 9.34
C ILE A 397 -10.38 -4.22 10.04
N TYR A 398 -9.38 -4.94 9.55
CA TYR A 398 -8.92 -6.17 10.18
C TYR A 398 -7.45 -6.07 10.58
N ASN A 399 -7.08 -6.73 11.67
CA ASN A 399 -5.67 -6.86 12.08
C ASN A 399 -5.38 -8.30 12.50
N GLY A 400 -4.23 -8.82 12.08
CA GLY A 400 -3.67 -10.01 12.71
C GLY A 400 -3.27 -9.75 14.16
N GLN A 401 -3.56 -10.74 15.01
CA GLN A 401 -3.27 -10.74 16.45
C GLN A 401 -1.78 -10.60 16.79
N LEU A 402 -0.90 -11.08 15.91
CA LEU A 402 0.53 -11.27 16.15
C LEU A 402 1.39 -10.14 15.59
N ASP A 403 0.78 -9.15 14.95
CA ASP A 403 1.47 -8.00 14.37
C ASP A 403 2.01 -7.05 15.46
N ILE A 404 3.17 -6.43 15.22
CA ILE A 404 3.72 -5.35 16.03
C ILE A 404 3.57 -4.01 15.32
N ILE A 405 3.95 -3.91 14.05
CA ILE A 405 4.07 -2.60 13.36
C ILE A 405 2.73 -1.86 13.28
N VAL A 406 1.63 -2.60 13.04
CA VAL A 406 0.27 -2.06 13.10
C VAL A 406 -0.62 -2.97 13.94
N ALA A 407 -0.19 -3.15 15.20
CA ALA A 407 -0.85 -4.05 16.13
C ALA A 407 -2.34 -3.69 16.38
N TYR A 408 -3.15 -4.72 16.59
CA TYR A 408 -4.59 -4.58 16.82
C TYR A 408 -4.98 -3.56 17.91
N PRO A 409 -4.30 -3.47 19.08
CA PRO A 409 -4.61 -2.44 20.08
C PRO A 409 -4.40 -1.00 19.56
N LEU A 410 -3.44 -0.77 18.67
CA LEU A 410 -3.15 0.54 18.08
C LEU A 410 -4.28 0.96 17.14
N THR A 411 -4.73 0.06 16.28
CA THR A 411 -5.90 0.29 15.42
C THR A 411 -7.15 0.53 16.25
N ARG A 412 -7.33 -0.17 17.39
CA ARG A 412 -8.44 0.14 18.32
C ARG A 412 -8.33 1.52 18.94
N ASN A 413 -7.12 2.00 19.27
CA ASN A 413 -6.95 3.36 19.76
C ASN A 413 -7.44 4.36 18.72
N TYR A 414 -7.02 4.22 17.46
CA TYR A 414 -7.55 4.99 16.34
C TYR A 414 -9.09 4.92 16.24
N LEU A 415 -9.68 3.73 16.15
CA LEU A 415 -11.12 3.58 15.96
C LEU A 415 -11.96 4.14 17.13
N ASN A 416 -11.42 4.13 18.35
CA ASN A 416 -12.09 4.76 19.50
C ASN A 416 -12.11 6.31 19.44
N HIS A 417 -11.18 6.91 18.71
CA HIS A 417 -11.08 8.36 18.52
C HIS A 417 -11.69 8.83 17.18
N LEU A 418 -11.93 7.91 16.25
CA LEU A 418 -12.58 8.20 14.97
C LEU A 418 -13.98 8.81 15.17
N LYS A 419 -14.23 9.94 14.51
CA LYS A 419 -15.49 10.67 14.59
C LYS A 419 -16.39 10.29 13.42
N PHE A 420 -17.35 9.40 13.63
CA PHE A 420 -18.32 8.96 12.63
C PHE A 420 -19.69 8.70 13.26
N ASN A 421 -20.74 8.58 12.44
CA ASN A 421 -22.14 8.54 12.91
C ASN A 421 -22.43 7.43 13.94
N ALA A 422 -21.77 6.28 13.84
CA ALA A 422 -21.96 5.16 14.77
C ALA A 422 -20.86 5.05 15.85
N ALA A 423 -20.05 6.09 16.08
CA ALA A 423 -18.93 6.04 17.05
C ALA A 423 -19.37 5.73 18.49
N ALA A 424 -20.52 6.25 18.93
CA ALA A 424 -21.06 5.94 20.26
C ALA A 424 -21.49 4.47 20.37
N ILE A 425 -22.09 3.91 19.30
CA ILE A 425 -22.46 2.50 19.21
C ILE A 425 -21.19 1.65 19.22
N TYR A 426 -20.18 2.03 18.44
CA TYR A 426 -18.89 1.36 18.40
C TYR A 426 -18.26 1.24 19.78
N LYS A 427 -18.22 2.30 20.59
CA LYS A 427 -17.58 2.25 21.92
C LYS A 427 -18.17 1.19 22.86
N VAL A 428 -19.46 0.89 22.73
CA VAL A 428 -20.18 -0.05 23.61
C VAL A 428 -20.54 -1.38 22.95
N ALA A 429 -20.38 -1.52 21.62
CA ALA A 429 -20.76 -2.73 20.91
C ALA A 429 -19.93 -3.94 21.40
N PRO A 430 -20.58 -5.10 21.64
CA PRO A 430 -19.89 -6.30 22.07
C PRO A 430 -19.05 -6.88 20.93
N ARG A 431 -17.96 -7.56 21.29
CA ARG A 431 -17.23 -8.41 20.32
C ARG A 431 -17.98 -9.72 20.14
N GLN A 432 -18.15 -10.13 18.89
CA GLN A 432 -18.73 -11.40 18.50
C GLN A 432 -17.61 -12.37 18.13
N ILE A 433 -17.79 -13.64 18.47
CA ILE A 433 -16.84 -14.70 18.10
C ILE A 433 -17.07 -15.02 16.63
N TRP A 434 -16.04 -14.85 15.80
CA TRP A 434 -16.05 -15.27 14.41
C TRP A 434 -15.45 -16.68 14.31
N LYS A 435 -16.19 -17.59 13.69
CA LYS A 435 -15.79 -18.99 13.49
C LYS A 435 -15.75 -19.38 12.02
N VAL A 436 -14.81 -20.25 11.67
CA VAL A 436 -14.72 -20.91 10.35
C VAL A 436 -14.52 -22.39 10.61
N ASP A 437 -15.45 -23.23 10.13
CA ASP A 437 -15.48 -24.68 10.37
C ASP A 437 -15.32 -25.05 11.85
N ASP A 438 -16.14 -24.43 12.71
CA ASP A 438 -16.15 -24.56 14.17
C ASP A 438 -14.90 -24.08 14.93
N GLU A 439 -13.83 -23.68 14.24
CA GLU A 439 -12.66 -23.05 14.82
C GLU A 439 -12.87 -21.55 15.05
N ILE A 440 -12.35 -21.01 16.16
CA ILE A 440 -12.39 -19.57 16.44
C ILE A 440 -11.31 -18.89 15.60
N ALA A 441 -11.71 -18.35 14.45
CA ALA A 441 -10.86 -17.59 13.54
C ALA A 441 -10.52 -16.19 14.09
N GLY A 442 -11.43 -15.61 14.89
CA GLY A 442 -11.23 -14.26 15.36
C GLY A 442 -12.39 -13.70 16.16
N TYR A 443 -12.41 -12.38 16.25
CA TYR A 443 -13.49 -11.64 16.88
C TYR A 443 -13.85 -10.43 16.05
N ALA A 444 -15.13 -10.28 15.75
CA ALA A 444 -15.66 -9.18 14.97
C ALA A 444 -16.47 -8.22 15.85
N LYS A 445 -16.57 -6.97 15.43
CA LYS A 445 -17.38 -5.95 16.07
C LYS A 445 -17.98 -5.04 15.01
N HIS A 446 -19.29 -4.84 15.07
CA HIS A 446 -20.06 -4.08 14.09
C HIS A 446 -20.60 -2.79 14.71
N ALA A 447 -20.52 -1.68 13.97
CA ALA A 447 -21.13 -0.41 14.35
C ALA A 447 -21.45 0.44 13.12
N GLY A 448 -22.74 0.51 12.75
CA GLY A 448 -23.13 1.14 11.47
C GLY A 448 -22.48 0.41 10.30
N HIS A 449 -21.77 1.15 9.44
CA HIS A 449 -21.01 0.58 8.33
C HIS A 449 -19.57 0.15 8.69
N LEU A 450 -19.14 0.33 9.94
CA LEU A 450 -17.83 -0.13 10.41
C LEU A 450 -17.89 -1.60 10.82
N ILE A 451 -16.96 -2.40 10.31
CA ILE A 451 -16.67 -3.77 10.72
C ILE A 451 -15.23 -3.82 11.20
N GLU A 452 -15.01 -4.07 12.48
CA GLU A 452 -13.68 -4.27 13.08
C GLU A 452 -13.45 -5.76 13.33
N ILE A 453 -12.31 -6.31 12.89
CA ILE A 453 -11.99 -7.73 13.04
C ILE A 453 -10.58 -7.90 13.59
N MET A 454 -10.43 -8.75 14.60
CA MET A 454 -9.13 -9.31 14.95
C MET A 454 -9.05 -10.74 14.43
N VAL A 455 -8.03 -11.01 13.63
CA VAL A 455 -7.72 -12.32 13.07
C VAL A 455 -6.72 -13.01 13.99
N ARG A 456 -7.11 -14.14 14.58
CA ARG A 456 -6.22 -14.88 15.48
C ARG A 456 -5.08 -15.51 14.70
N ASN A 457 -3.98 -15.82 15.39
CA ASN A 457 -2.85 -16.59 14.84
C ASN A 457 -2.29 -16.02 13.51
N ALA A 458 -2.44 -14.72 13.28
CA ALA A 458 -2.00 -14.02 12.09
C ALA A 458 -1.16 -12.82 12.50
N GLY A 459 -0.05 -12.58 11.82
CA GLY A 459 0.79 -11.39 11.91
C GLY A 459 0.28 -10.27 11.00
N HIS A 460 1.21 -9.56 10.39
CA HIS A 460 0.93 -8.44 9.49
C HIS A 460 0.23 -8.91 8.22
N MET A 461 0.85 -9.87 7.51
CA MET A 461 0.30 -10.52 6.32
C MET A 461 -0.74 -11.57 6.69
N ALA A 462 -1.92 -11.12 7.12
CA ALA A 462 -2.96 -12.02 7.61
C ALA A 462 -3.40 -13.09 6.59
N PRO A 463 -3.48 -12.81 5.27
CA PRO A 463 -3.80 -13.86 4.29
C PRO A 463 -2.70 -14.91 4.13
N THR A 464 -1.43 -14.58 4.37
CA THR A 464 -0.33 -15.56 4.39
C THR A 464 -0.48 -16.51 5.59
N ASP A 465 -0.72 -15.95 6.78
CA ASP A 465 -0.74 -16.75 8.01
C ASP A 465 -2.03 -17.55 8.19
N GLN A 466 -3.17 -17.01 7.74
CA GLN A 466 -4.50 -17.62 7.89
C GLN A 466 -5.31 -17.60 6.57
N PRO A 467 -4.82 -18.25 5.49
CA PRO A 467 -5.40 -18.11 4.14
C PRO A 467 -6.85 -18.55 4.05
N LYS A 468 -7.22 -19.63 4.74
CA LYS A 468 -8.60 -20.13 4.80
C LYS A 468 -9.56 -19.14 5.45
N TRP A 469 -9.15 -18.57 6.60
CA TRP A 469 -9.99 -17.62 7.35
C TRP A 469 -10.12 -16.31 6.59
N MET A 470 -9.04 -15.84 5.97
CA MET A 470 -9.09 -14.62 5.16
C MET A 470 -9.90 -14.78 3.88
N PHE A 471 -9.87 -15.96 3.24
CA PHE A 471 -10.79 -16.27 2.15
C PHE A 471 -12.26 -16.26 2.61
N ASN A 472 -12.57 -16.85 3.78
CA ASN A 472 -13.92 -16.79 4.35
C ASN A 472 -14.35 -15.34 4.62
N LEU A 473 -13.48 -14.54 5.22
CA LEU A 473 -13.73 -13.13 5.53
C LEU A 473 -14.09 -12.35 4.28
N ILE A 474 -13.23 -12.36 3.24
CA ILE A 474 -13.48 -11.56 2.04
C ILE A 474 -14.74 -12.03 1.32
N HIS A 475 -14.96 -13.35 1.21
CA HIS A 475 -16.15 -13.89 0.57
C HIS A 475 -17.42 -13.43 1.29
N HIS A 476 -17.43 -13.50 2.63
CA HIS A 476 -18.59 -13.07 3.42
C HIS A 476 -18.81 -11.56 3.34
N LEU A 477 -17.74 -10.78 3.42
CA LEU A 477 -17.79 -9.33 3.35
C LEU A 477 -18.39 -8.85 2.03
N THR A 478 -17.93 -9.38 0.90
CA THR A 478 -18.33 -8.92 -0.42
C THR A 478 -19.69 -9.46 -0.86
N HIS A 479 -20.07 -10.67 -0.45
CA HIS A 479 -21.33 -11.30 -0.88
C HIS A 479 -22.49 -11.07 0.11
N TYR A 480 -22.21 -11.01 1.41
CA TYR A 480 -23.23 -10.89 2.46
C TYR A 480 -23.15 -9.59 3.26
N LYS A 481 -22.13 -8.75 3.03
CA LYS A 481 -21.99 -7.42 3.66
C LYS A 481 -21.85 -7.50 5.18
N LYS A 482 -21.33 -8.62 5.68
CA LYS A 482 -21.06 -8.93 7.09
C LYS A 482 -20.05 -10.07 7.20
N VAL A 483 -19.48 -10.28 8.38
CA VAL A 483 -18.53 -11.39 8.63
C VAL A 483 -19.05 -12.38 9.68
N VAL A 484 -19.89 -11.93 10.62
CA VAL A 484 -20.57 -12.76 11.64
C VAL A 484 -22.08 -12.60 11.56
#